data_AF-A0A6I1NRY9-F1
#
_entry.id   AF-A0A6I1NRY9-F1
#
_cell.length_a   1.000
_cell.length_b   1.000
_cell.length_c   1.000
_cell.angle_alpha   90.00
_cell.angle_beta   90.00
_cell.angle_gamma   90.00
#
_symmetry.space_group_name_H-M   'P 1'
#
loop_
_entity.id
_entity.type
_entity.pdbx_description
1 polymer ?
#
loop_
_entity_poly.entity_id
_entity_poly.type
_entity_poly.pdbx_seq_one_letter_code
_entity_poly.pdbx_strand_id
1 'polypeptide(L)'
;LFVRSGEDFVRVSTSLTKQDGTRAIGTLLDHAHPAYAKLMAGQGYVGRALLFDRSYMTQYTPVRDGSGKVIAVLFVGFDYTDAQNAQFANLKRFRIGQNGSLALLDEQNKWLVAPAGVQALDQAVPVINGLAKTPGKGQFWSDSGEDFYSIAVPFEGGPWSVVASMPKSEIRAVTWSVGIQL
;
A
#
# COMPACT_ATOMS: atom_id res chain seq x y z
N LEU A 1 14.11 -4.27 -20.63
CA LEU A 1 14.10 -5.45 -21.53
C LEU A 1 14.61 -6.66 -20.78
N PHE A 2 13.82 -7.71 -20.74
CA PHE A 2 14.25 -9.04 -20.35
C PHE A 2 14.32 -9.96 -21.57
N VAL A 3 15.28 -10.87 -21.60
CA VAL A 3 15.40 -11.92 -22.62
C VAL A 3 15.14 -13.26 -21.96
N ARG A 4 14.41 -14.14 -22.64
CA ARG A 4 14.14 -15.48 -22.15
C ARG A 4 15.39 -16.35 -22.30
N SER A 5 15.77 -17.04 -21.23
CA SER A 5 16.87 -18.00 -21.18
C SER A 5 16.38 -19.27 -20.47
N GLY A 6 16.04 -20.29 -21.25
CA GLY A 6 15.32 -21.46 -20.72
C GLY A 6 13.95 -21.04 -20.20
N GLU A 7 13.72 -21.24 -18.90
CA GLU A 7 12.52 -20.80 -18.21
C GLU A 7 12.66 -19.40 -17.58
N ASP A 8 13.87 -18.86 -17.52
CA ASP A 8 14.09 -17.57 -16.87
C ASP A 8 13.92 -16.38 -17.82
N PHE A 9 13.56 -15.24 -17.26
CA PHE A 9 13.67 -13.94 -17.92
C PHE A 9 14.80 -13.14 -17.29
N VAL A 10 15.89 -12.92 -18.04
CA VAL A 10 17.09 -12.21 -17.59
C VAL A 10 17.03 -10.76 -18.04
N ARG A 11 17.21 -9.80 -17.12
CA ARG A 11 17.21 -8.38 -17.45
C ARG A 11 18.50 -7.98 -18.16
N VAL A 12 18.48 -7.88 -19.48
CA VAL A 12 19.68 -7.53 -20.28
C VAL A 12 19.88 -6.02 -20.46
N SER A 13 18.80 -5.23 -20.37
CA SER A 13 18.88 -3.77 -20.46
C SER A 13 17.77 -3.09 -19.66
N THR A 14 18.11 -1.98 -18.98
CA THR A 14 17.19 -1.27 -18.08
C THR A 14 17.72 0.10 -17.71
N SER A 15 16.82 1.06 -17.48
CA SER A 15 17.10 2.32 -16.77
C SER A 15 16.96 2.20 -15.25
N LEU A 16 16.31 1.14 -14.75
CA LEU A 16 16.19 0.91 -13.30
C LEU A 16 17.56 0.75 -12.65
N THR A 17 17.76 1.46 -11.55
CA THR A 17 18.93 1.35 -10.69
C THR A 17 18.59 0.56 -9.43
N LYS A 18 19.59 -0.15 -8.88
CA LYS A 18 19.53 -0.72 -7.55
C LYS A 18 19.74 0.39 -6.50
N GLN A 19 19.68 0.02 -5.22
CA GLN A 19 19.95 0.92 -4.10
C GLN A 19 21.36 1.55 -4.17
N ASP A 20 22.34 0.82 -4.72
CA ASP A 20 23.73 1.27 -4.89
C ASP A 20 23.92 2.21 -6.10
N GLY A 21 22.86 2.56 -6.82
CA GLY A 21 22.91 3.41 -8.01
C GLY A 21 23.33 2.70 -9.30
N THR A 22 23.78 1.45 -9.24
CA THR A 22 24.12 0.68 -10.45
C THR A 22 22.88 0.21 -11.19
N ARG A 23 22.98 0.04 -12.51
CA ARG A 23 21.87 -0.51 -13.30
C ARG A 23 21.57 -1.94 -12.89
N ALA A 24 20.29 -2.27 -12.78
CA ALA A 24 19.82 -3.59 -12.34
C ALA A 24 19.90 -4.68 -13.43
N ILE A 25 20.97 -4.66 -14.25
CA ILE A 25 21.24 -5.65 -15.30
C ILE A 25 21.58 -7.01 -14.66
N GLY A 26 21.22 -8.10 -15.34
CA GLY A 26 21.55 -9.48 -14.95
C GLY A 26 20.59 -10.09 -13.93
N THR A 27 19.70 -9.29 -13.33
CA THR A 27 18.68 -9.81 -12.40
C THR A 27 17.59 -10.58 -13.14
N LEU A 28 17.02 -11.57 -12.48
CA LEU A 28 15.90 -12.36 -13.00
C LEU A 28 14.55 -11.71 -12.67
N LEU A 29 13.54 -11.97 -13.50
CA LEU A 29 12.15 -11.83 -13.08
C LEU A 29 11.81 -13.04 -12.20
N ASP A 30 11.45 -12.79 -10.94
CA ASP A 30 11.07 -13.85 -9.99
C ASP A 30 9.87 -14.65 -10.54
N HIS A 31 9.92 -15.97 -10.41
CA HIS A 31 8.85 -16.87 -10.85
C HIS A 31 7.59 -16.72 -9.98
N ALA A 32 7.75 -16.29 -8.73
CA ALA A 32 6.63 -15.94 -7.85
C ALA A 32 5.99 -14.59 -8.21
N HIS A 33 6.61 -13.80 -9.10
CA HIS A 33 6.03 -12.52 -9.52
C HIS A 33 4.69 -12.76 -10.26
N PRO A 34 3.61 -12.02 -9.96
CA PRO A 34 2.30 -12.23 -10.58
C PRO A 34 2.26 -12.12 -12.11
N ALA A 35 3.26 -11.46 -12.69
CA ALA A 35 3.45 -11.36 -14.14
C ALA A 35 3.98 -12.66 -14.78
N TYR A 36 4.77 -13.46 -14.07
CA TYR A 36 5.60 -14.52 -14.68
C TYR A 36 4.76 -15.53 -15.45
N ALA A 37 3.77 -16.16 -14.80
CA ALA A 37 2.89 -17.14 -15.44
C ALA A 37 2.12 -16.56 -16.64
N LYS A 38 1.66 -15.30 -16.53
CA LYS A 38 0.98 -14.60 -17.64
C LYS A 38 1.91 -14.38 -18.82
N LEU A 39 3.13 -13.93 -18.55
CA LEU A 39 4.14 -13.70 -19.57
C LEU A 39 4.56 -15.00 -20.26
N MET A 40 4.66 -16.10 -19.53
CA MET A 40 4.91 -17.43 -20.10
C MET A 40 3.76 -17.89 -21.01
N ALA A 41 2.52 -17.57 -20.66
CA ALA A 41 1.34 -17.74 -21.52
C ALA A 41 1.25 -16.69 -22.65
N GLY A 42 2.23 -15.79 -22.75
CA GLY A 42 2.30 -14.71 -23.75
C GLY A 42 1.26 -13.62 -23.55
N GLN A 43 0.72 -13.49 -22.35
CA GLN A 43 -0.18 -12.41 -21.94
C GLN A 43 0.60 -11.28 -21.27
N GLY A 44 0.18 -10.04 -21.51
CA GLY A 44 0.74 -8.88 -20.80
C GLY A 44 0.33 -8.85 -19.33
N TYR A 45 1.07 -8.06 -18.55
CA TYR A 45 0.75 -7.80 -17.14
C TYR A 45 0.91 -6.31 -16.83
N VAL A 46 -0.07 -5.75 -16.13
CA VAL A 46 0.01 -4.43 -15.52
C VAL A 46 -0.24 -4.59 -14.02
N GLY A 47 0.59 -3.97 -13.19
CA GLY A 47 0.43 -4.07 -11.74
C GLY A 47 1.53 -3.39 -10.95
N ARG A 48 1.31 -3.33 -9.63
CA ARG A 48 2.27 -2.76 -8.68
C ARG A 48 3.46 -3.71 -8.50
N ALA A 49 4.65 -3.15 -8.32
CA ALA A 49 5.84 -3.89 -7.93
C ALA A 49 6.67 -3.06 -6.96
N LEU A 50 7.20 -3.71 -5.92
CA LEU A 50 8.24 -3.14 -5.07
C LEU A 50 9.59 -3.55 -5.65
N LEU A 51 10.35 -2.60 -6.16
CA LEU A 51 11.65 -2.82 -6.81
C LEU A 51 12.68 -1.91 -6.15
N PHE A 52 13.70 -2.51 -5.52
CA PHE A 52 14.81 -1.76 -4.90
C PHE A 52 14.32 -0.67 -3.94
N ASP A 53 13.42 -1.04 -3.02
CA ASP A 53 12.75 -0.17 -2.04
C ASP A 53 11.90 0.96 -2.61
N ARG A 54 11.53 0.86 -3.89
CA ARG A 54 10.70 1.85 -4.57
C ARG A 54 9.44 1.21 -5.16
N SER A 55 8.34 1.94 -5.05
CA SER A 55 7.02 1.53 -5.51
C SER A 55 6.82 1.93 -6.98
N TYR A 56 6.61 0.93 -7.83
CA TYR A 56 6.38 1.12 -9.26
C TYR A 56 5.00 0.64 -9.68
N MET A 57 4.36 1.36 -10.60
CA MET A 57 3.34 0.80 -11.46
C MET A 57 4.04 0.29 -12.70
N THR A 58 3.87 -0.99 -13.01
CA THR A 58 4.66 -1.68 -14.03
C THR A 58 3.77 -2.20 -15.14
N GLN A 59 4.33 -2.22 -16.35
CA GLN A 59 3.77 -2.91 -17.50
C GLN A 59 4.84 -3.85 -18.07
N TYR A 60 4.45 -5.11 -18.23
CA TYR A 60 5.23 -6.14 -18.90
C TYR A 60 4.51 -6.56 -20.17
N THR A 61 5.20 -6.49 -21.30
CA THR A 61 4.67 -6.87 -22.61
C THR A 61 5.54 -7.96 -23.22
N PRO A 62 5.01 -9.18 -23.42
CA PRO A 62 5.79 -10.27 -24.01
C PRO A 62 6.05 -10.00 -25.48
N VAL A 63 7.27 -10.33 -25.92
CA VAL A 63 7.70 -10.31 -27.31
C VAL A 63 7.81 -11.76 -27.77
N ARG A 64 7.14 -12.07 -28.88
CA ARG A 64 7.06 -13.41 -29.45
C ARG A 64 7.88 -13.49 -30.74
N ASP A 65 8.44 -14.66 -31.02
CA ASP A 65 9.03 -14.97 -32.32
C ASP A 65 7.97 -15.36 -33.36
N GLY A 66 8.41 -15.70 -34.58
CA GLY A 66 7.52 -16.13 -35.67
C GLY A 66 6.76 -17.44 -35.42
N SER A 67 7.17 -18.24 -34.43
CA SER A 67 6.45 -19.45 -34.00
C SER A 67 5.42 -19.16 -32.89
N GLY A 68 5.36 -17.92 -32.41
CA GLY A 68 4.50 -17.51 -31.31
C GLY A 68 5.09 -17.75 -29.91
N LYS A 69 6.32 -18.28 -29.82
CA LYS A 69 7.03 -18.51 -28.56
C LYS A 69 7.50 -17.17 -27.99
N VAL A 70 7.29 -16.96 -26.68
CA VAL A 70 7.79 -15.78 -25.98
C VAL A 70 9.30 -15.87 -25.83
N ILE A 71 10.03 -14.88 -26.36
CA ILE A 71 11.49 -14.82 -26.38
C ILE A 71 12.06 -13.66 -25.57
N ALA A 72 11.25 -12.65 -25.27
CA ALA A 72 11.64 -11.49 -24.47
C ALA A 72 10.43 -10.83 -23.83
N VAL A 73 10.67 -9.90 -22.91
CA VAL A 73 9.64 -9.09 -22.25
C VAL A 73 10.11 -7.63 -22.19
N LEU A 74 9.28 -6.75 -22.74
CA LEU A 74 9.43 -5.32 -22.55
C LEU A 74 8.89 -4.94 -21.18
N PHE A 75 9.62 -4.09 -20.47
CA PHE A 75 9.26 -3.61 -19.14
C PHE A 75 9.27 -2.09 -19.16
N VAL A 76 8.20 -1.51 -18.64
CA VAL A 76 8.11 -0.08 -18.28
C VAL A 76 7.66 -0.01 -16.83
N GLY A 77 8.33 0.83 -16.04
CA GLY A 77 7.98 1.11 -14.66
C GLY A 77 7.84 2.60 -14.45
N PHE A 78 6.68 3.03 -13.97
CA PHE A 78 6.47 4.38 -13.47
C PHE A 78 6.66 4.39 -11.96
N ASP A 79 7.72 5.04 -11.51
CA ASP A 79 8.01 5.26 -10.10
C ASP A 79 7.05 6.29 -9.53
N TYR A 80 6.30 5.93 -8.50
CA TYR A 80 5.38 6.84 -7.82
C TYR A 80 5.70 6.97 -6.32
N THR A 81 6.85 6.48 -5.88
CA THR A 81 7.25 6.39 -4.46
C THR A 81 7.17 7.73 -3.76
N ASP A 82 7.80 8.77 -4.33
CA ASP A 82 7.93 10.06 -3.65
C ASP A 82 6.58 10.81 -3.61
N ALA A 83 5.80 10.72 -4.70
CA ALA A 83 4.45 11.27 -4.75
C ALA A 83 3.52 10.58 -3.72
N GLN A 84 3.59 9.26 -3.61
CA GLN A 84 2.86 8.51 -2.59
C GLN A 84 3.31 8.90 -1.17
N ASN A 85 4.61 9.00 -0.92
CA ASN A 85 5.14 9.39 0.38
C ASN A 85 4.70 10.81 0.77
N ALA A 86 4.63 11.75 -0.18
CA ALA A 86 4.11 13.09 0.05
C ALA A 86 2.63 13.06 0.43
N GLN A 87 1.81 12.23 -0.23
CA GLN A 87 0.40 12.04 0.13
C GLN A 87 0.26 11.47 1.55
N PHE A 88 1.04 10.44 1.90
CA PHE A 88 1.05 9.86 3.24
C PHE A 88 1.51 10.87 4.29
N ALA A 89 2.51 11.70 3.99
CA ALA A 89 2.95 12.76 4.89
C ALA A 89 1.84 13.81 5.14
N ASN A 90 1.07 14.15 4.11
CA ASN A 90 -0.07 15.05 4.26
C ASN A 90 -1.16 14.44 5.13
N LEU A 91 -1.50 13.15 4.93
CA LEU A 91 -2.47 12.44 5.76
C LEU A 91 -2.01 12.32 7.23
N LYS A 92 -0.71 12.07 7.48
CA LYS A 92 -0.15 12.05 8.84
C LYS A 92 -0.35 13.36 9.60
N ARG A 93 -0.43 14.49 8.90
CA ARG A 93 -0.65 15.83 9.47
C ARG A 93 -2.12 16.20 9.60
N PHE A 94 -3.00 15.55 8.84
CA PHE A 94 -4.43 15.81 8.90
C PHE A 94 -4.99 15.48 10.28
N ARG A 95 -5.87 16.35 10.81
CA ARG A 95 -6.51 16.18 12.11
C ARG A 95 -8.03 16.25 11.99
N ILE A 96 -8.69 15.35 12.73
CA ILE A 96 -10.12 15.39 13.00
C ILE A 96 -10.26 15.97 14.40
N GLY A 97 -10.84 17.17 14.52
CA GLY A 97 -10.74 17.93 15.77
C GLY A 97 -9.29 18.32 16.05
N GLN A 98 -8.84 18.15 17.29
CA GLN A 98 -7.50 18.48 17.75
C GLN A 98 -6.53 17.28 17.64
N ASN A 99 -6.95 16.09 18.07
CA ASN A 99 -6.08 14.92 18.22
C ASN A 99 -6.53 13.71 17.38
N GLY A 100 -7.73 13.74 16.80
CA GLY A 100 -8.17 12.70 15.87
C GLY A 100 -7.39 12.74 14.55
N SER A 101 -7.42 11.64 13.79
CA SER A 101 -6.63 11.51 12.56
C SER A 101 -7.24 10.52 11.57
N LEU A 102 -6.71 10.55 10.34
CA LEU A 102 -6.90 9.50 9.35
C LEU A 102 -5.69 8.57 9.35
N ALA A 103 -5.94 7.29 9.11
CA ALA A 103 -4.94 6.24 9.01
C ALA A 103 -5.24 5.28 7.85
N LEU A 104 -4.20 4.58 7.39
CA LEU A 104 -4.23 3.66 6.26
C LEU A 104 -3.55 2.35 6.66
N LEU A 105 -4.29 1.24 6.55
CA LEU A 105 -3.82 -0.12 6.80
C LEU A 105 -3.91 -0.94 5.50
N ASP A 106 -2.79 -1.52 5.04
CA ASP A 106 -2.78 -2.35 3.82
C ASP A 106 -3.27 -3.78 4.05
N GLU A 107 -3.42 -4.57 2.98
CA GLU A 107 -3.91 -5.95 3.09
C GLU A 107 -2.91 -6.92 3.75
N GLN A 108 -1.66 -6.49 3.92
CA GLN A 108 -0.63 -7.21 4.68
C GLN A 108 -0.62 -6.83 6.17
N ASN A 109 -1.61 -6.07 6.64
CA ASN A 109 -1.73 -5.56 8.00
C ASN A 109 -0.60 -4.61 8.42
N LYS A 110 0.01 -3.92 7.45
CA LYS A 110 1.02 -2.90 7.70
C LYS A 110 0.42 -1.51 7.62
N TRP A 111 0.77 -0.68 8.59
CA TRP A 111 0.39 0.73 8.62
C TRP A 111 1.17 1.52 7.57
N LEU A 112 0.46 2.04 6.57
CA LEU A 112 1.00 3.02 5.61
C LEU A 112 0.96 4.43 6.21
N VAL A 113 -0.11 4.71 6.95
CA VAL A 113 -0.27 5.88 7.81
C VAL A 113 -0.86 5.40 9.12
N ALA A 114 -0.12 5.55 10.22
CA ALA A 114 -0.58 5.15 11.54
C ALA A 114 -1.58 6.19 12.11
N PRO A 115 -2.59 5.74 12.88
CA PRO A 115 -3.47 6.65 13.61
C PRO A 115 -2.67 7.43 14.67
N ALA A 116 -2.88 8.75 14.71
CA ALA A 116 -2.22 9.63 15.67
C ALA A 116 -2.61 9.27 17.12
N GLY A 117 -1.62 9.29 18.02
CA GLY A 117 -1.83 9.06 19.45
C GLY A 117 -1.88 7.59 19.87
N VAL A 118 -2.05 6.64 18.93
CA VAL A 118 -2.03 5.21 19.23
C VAL A 118 -0.61 4.75 19.52
N GLN A 119 -0.42 4.12 20.68
CA GLN A 119 0.88 3.65 21.17
C GLN A 119 1.13 2.20 20.77
N ALA A 120 0.13 1.32 20.89
CA ALA A 120 0.25 -0.09 20.54
C ALA A 120 -0.35 -0.40 19.16
N LEU A 121 0.35 0.02 18.10
CA LEU A 121 -0.11 -0.14 16.71
C LEU A 121 -0.43 -1.59 16.32
N ASP A 122 0.32 -2.56 16.82
CA ASP A 122 0.08 -3.98 16.56
C ASP A 122 -1.22 -4.48 17.20
N GLN A 123 -1.60 -3.92 18.34
CA GLN A 123 -2.86 -4.23 19.02
C GLN A 123 -4.07 -3.59 18.33
N ALA A 124 -3.86 -2.46 17.65
CA ALA A 124 -4.90 -1.80 16.88
C ALA A 124 -5.31 -2.57 15.61
N VAL A 125 -4.38 -3.29 14.97
CA VAL A 125 -4.61 -4.06 13.73
C VAL A 125 -5.84 -4.98 13.81
N PRO A 126 -5.97 -5.91 14.79
CA PRO A 126 -7.14 -6.80 14.85
C PRO A 126 -8.45 -6.03 15.07
N VAL A 127 -8.43 -4.93 15.81
CA VAL A 127 -9.61 -4.07 16.03
C VAL A 127 -10.06 -3.44 14.72
N ILE A 128 -9.12 -2.87 13.95
CA ILE A 128 -9.40 -2.23 12.67
C ILE A 128 -9.86 -3.24 11.63
N ASN A 129 -9.25 -4.42 11.59
CA ASN A 129 -9.72 -5.51 10.72
C ASN A 129 -11.14 -5.96 11.09
N GLY A 130 -11.50 -5.92 12.37
CA GLY A 130 -12.88 -6.12 12.81
C GLY A 130 -13.82 -5.03 12.26
N LEU A 131 -13.44 -3.76 12.39
CA LEU A 131 -14.21 -2.62 11.88
C LEU A 131 -14.39 -2.66 10.36
N ALA A 132 -13.34 -3.02 9.61
CA ALA A 132 -13.37 -3.09 8.15
C ALA A 132 -14.38 -4.14 7.63
N LYS A 133 -14.74 -5.15 8.44
CA LYS A 133 -15.81 -6.12 8.13
C LYS A 133 -17.21 -5.55 8.28
N THR A 134 -17.38 -4.45 9.01
CA THR A 134 -18.64 -3.71 9.13
C THR A 134 -18.44 -2.24 8.76
N PRO A 135 -18.22 -1.95 7.47
CA PRO A 135 -17.87 -0.60 7.01
C PRO A 135 -18.87 0.44 7.48
N GLY A 136 -18.35 1.58 7.94
CA GLY A 136 -19.17 2.70 8.37
C GLY A 136 -19.71 2.59 9.81
N LYS A 137 -19.54 1.46 10.49
CA LYS A 137 -19.89 1.32 11.91
C LYS A 137 -18.66 1.56 12.77
N GLY A 138 -18.68 2.60 13.59
CA GLY A 138 -17.58 2.88 14.51
C GLY A 138 -17.73 2.21 15.87
N GLN A 139 -16.62 1.93 16.54
CA GLN A 139 -16.59 1.35 17.89
C GLN A 139 -15.53 2.02 18.76
N PHE A 140 -15.75 1.99 20.08
CA PHE A 140 -14.71 2.31 21.05
C PHE A 140 -13.79 1.11 21.27
N TRP A 141 -12.51 1.37 21.45
CA TRP A 141 -11.50 0.39 21.80
C TRP A 141 -10.42 1.03 22.66
N SER A 142 -9.70 0.23 23.42
CA SER A 142 -8.67 0.71 24.35
C SER A 142 -7.28 0.49 23.76
N ASP A 143 -6.46 1.54 23.82
CA ASP A 143 -5.02 1.48 23.63
C ASP A 143 -4.30 1.62 24.99
N SER A 144 -2.99 1.40 25.02
CA SER A 144 -2.19 1.34 26.24
C SER A 144 -2.26 2.61 27.13
N GLY A 145 -2.60 3.77 26.56
CA GLY A 145 -2.70 5.04 27.30
C GLY A 145 -4.04 5.75 27.20
N GLU A 146 -4.91 5.40 26.25
CA GLU A 146 -6.19 6.09 26.02
C GLU A 146 -7.18 5.21 25.25
N ASP A 147 -8.48 5.48 25.40
CA ASP A 147 -9.52 4.88 24.58
C ASP A 147 -9.71 5.68 23.28
N PHE A 148 -9.91 5.00 22.16
CA PHE A 148 -10.21 5.60 20.87
C PHE A 148 -11.60 5.21 20.40
N TYR A 149 -12.30 6.13 19.74
CA TYR A 149 -13.40 5.77 18.83
C TYR A 149 -12.82 5.66 17.42
N SER A 150 -13.16 4.60 16.68
CA SER A 150 -12.69 4.45 15.30
C SER A 150 -13.75 3.86 14.40
N ILE A 151 -13.70 4.27 13.14
CA ILE A 151 -14.50 3.78 12.03
C ILE A 151 -13.55 3.41 10.90
N ALA A 152 -13.81 2.29 10.23
CA ALA A 152 -13.01 1.84 9.09
C ALA A 152 -13.90 1.59 7.88
N VAL A 153 -13.36 1.87 6.70
CA VAL A 153 -13.97 1.55 5.41
C VAL A 153 -12.90 1.01 4.46
N PRO A 154 -13.21 0.00 3.63
CA PRO A 154 -12.31 -0.39 2.55
C PRO A 154 -12.21 0.75 1.53
N PHE A 155 -11.04 0.96 0.95
CA PHE A 155 -10.86 1.91 -0.14
C PHE A 155 -11.27 1.27 -1.47
N GLU A 156 -12.19 1.89 -2.20
CA GLU A 156 -12.67 1.30 -3.46
C GLU A 156 -11.57 1.19 -4.53
N GLY A 157 -10.60 2.12 -4.53
CA GLY A 157 -9.53 2.17 -5.54
C GLY A 157 -8.31 1.30 -5.24
N GLY A 158 -8.32 0.47 -4.20
CA GLY A 158 -7.12 -0.27 -3.81
C GLY A 158 -7.30 -1.14 -2.58
N PRO A 159 -6.33 -2.01 -2.28
CA PRO A 159 -6.51 -3.09 -1.34
C PRO A 159 -6.37 -2.69 0.15
N TRP A 160 -6.37 -1.40 0.47
CA TRP A 160 -6.18 -0.90 1.83
C TRP A 160 -7.48 -0.41 2.48
N SER A 161 -7.49 -0.31 3.81
CA SER A 161 -8.56 0.29 4.60
C SER A 161 -8.23 1.72 5.01
N VAL A 162 -9.21 2.61 4.93
CA VAL A 162 -9.15 3.96 5.50
C VAL A 162 -9.79 3.92 6.88
N VAL A 163 -9.10 4.47 7.86
CA VAL A 163 -9.55 4.51 9.25
C VAL A 163 -9.61 5.97 9.69
N ALA A 164 -10.73 6.37 10.29
CA ALA A 164 -10.82 7.59 11.07
C ALA A 164 -10.82 7.22 12.54
N SER A 165 -9.94 7.84 13.32
CA SER A 165 -9.77 7.58 14.74
C SER A 165 -9.75 8.88 15.53
N MET A 166 -10.42 8.92 16.67
CA MET A 166 -10.46 10.09 17.55
C MET A 166 -10.38 9.64 19.01
N PRO A 167 -9.59 10.31 19.87
CA PRO A 167 -9.50 9.97 21.28
C PRO A 167 -10.84 10.20 22.00
N LYS A 168 -11.20 9.28 22.89
CA LYS A 168 -12.45 9.34 23.66
C LYS A 168 -12.50 10.55 24.57
N SER A 169 -11.35 10.98 25.12
CA SER A 169 -11.30 12.18 25.96
C SER A 169 -11.78 13.42 25.19
N GLU A 170 -11.39 13.54 23.93
CA GLU A 170 -11.76 14.67 23.07
C GLU A 170 -13.25 14.64 22.69
N ILE A 171 -13.77 13.46 22.32
CA ILE A 171 -15.20 13.30 22.05
C ILE A 171 -16.02 13.74 23.28
N ARG A 172 -15.60 13.30 24.47
CA ARG A 172 -16.26 13.67 25.73
C ARG A 172 -16.19 15.17 26.00
N ALA A 173 -15.03 15.80 25.78
CA ALA A 173 -14.86 17.23 25.97
C ALA A 173 -15.81 18.05 25.09
N VAL A 174 -15.96 17.67 23.80
CA VAL A 174 -16.91 18.32 22.89
C VAL A 174 -18.35 18.14 23.39
N THR A 175 -18.75 16.91 23.76
CA THR A 175 -20.11 16.67 24.26
C THR A 175 -20.41 17.45 25.54
N TRP A 176 -19.43 17.64 26.43
CA TRP A 176 -19.60 18.45 27.63
C TRP A 176 -19.72 19.94 27.32
N SER A 177 -18.92 20.46 26.39
CA SER A 177 -18.97 21.88 26.02
C SER A 177 -20.32 22.28 25.43
N VAL A 178 -20.91 21.42 24.60
CA VAL A 178 -22.25 21.65 24.02
C VAL A 178 -23.34 21.50 25.08
N GLY A 179 -23.24 20.50 25.97
CA GLY A 179 -24.23 20.26 27.01
C GLY A 179 -24.29 21.34 28.10
N ILE A 180 -23.23 22.14 28.29
CA ILE A 180 -23.22 23.28 29.23
C ILE A 180 -23.73 24.58 28.55
N GLN A 181 -23.75 24.62 27.21
CA GLN A 181 -24.21 25.78 26.43
C GLN A 181 -25.69 25.69 26.02
N LEU A 182 -26.36 24.58 26.30
CA LEU A 182 -27.80 24.36 26.14
C LEU A 182 -28.52 24.54 27.48
#